data_AF-S8E250-F1
#
_entry.id   AF-S8E250-F1
#
_cell.length_a   1.000
_cell.length_b   1.000
_cell.length_c   1.000
_cell.angle_alpha   90.00
_cell.angle_beta   90.00
_cell.angle_gamma   90.00
#
_symmetry.space_group_name_H-M   'P 1'
#
loop_
_entity.id
_entity.type
_entity.pdbx_description
1 polymer ?
#
loop_
_entity_poly.entity_id
_entity_poly.type
_entity_poly.pdbx_seq_one_letter_code
_entity_poly.pdbx_strand_id
1 'polypeptide(L)'
;SQVDTAPPFESVKAAVSKFGGIVDWKAHRVHTVERRKFIEQELEKAHQELPSYKQRCIDAQDQKSRTLERLDSTKRLIEELKLNVDRAKTEEHQAKQDSELANLRVDEMEQGIADEASFAAKAQLEVARARHLSAVSELENVTSQLQHLKRDYALMVTEKDSAVKKAEEAVLSSKQVEESVEDLTIELISLKQALESAQSAHLEAEEHRIAAVMVKEQENLNWVKELKEAEEELLKLTHQMDFKRELKLKLHQETEKLHDLKGELAAYMESESEECTFQDVFDEPQNRKHADFDTAISAAKKELEEVRGKIERSKNEVQNLKATEAALRSELEKNIMELEEIRHKEGMTITAITSVEDELNKTDAEITAVELKEKDEREKIGDLPKMIQEAEVESDEAKSQSEMARQMLEQAKEESEQAKASANSVESKLLAAEKDIEAAKASEKLALAAISALAESQKIDSQDSPEEVTLTLEDYYDLSKRAHEAQEEANLKIAEAMSEIDKSKESEMISLRKLQALSHEMYAKKDELDVALHEAEQAQEGKLAVEQELRKWRAEHEQRRKAADSL
;
A
#
# COMPACT_ATOMS: atom_id res chain seq x y z
N SER A 1 -44.55 -15.24 -34.73
CA SER A 1 -43.71 -16.44 -34.81
C SER A 1 -43.31 -16.64 -36.25
N GLN A 2 -42.19 -16.06 -36.67
CA GLN A 2 -41.70 -16.22 -38.04
C GLN A 2 -40.27 -16.72 -37.94
N VAL A 3 -40.08 -17.95 -38.43
CA VAL A 3 -38.81 -18.67 -38.39
C VAL A 3 -37.95 -18.12 -39.52
N ASP A 4 -36.74 -17.72 -39.15
CA ASP A 4 -35.69 -17.21 -40.02
C ASP A 4 -35.25 -18.27 -41.05
N THR A 5 -35.20 -17.89 -42.33
CA THR A 5 -34.84 -18.76 -43.46
C THR A 5 -33.58 -18.29 -44.20
N ALA A 6 -32.76 -17.42 -43.60
CA ALA A 6 -31.46 -17.08 -44.17
C ALA A 6 -30.47 -18.27 -44.07
N PRO A 7 -29.54 -18.43 -45.03
CA PRO A 7 -28.61 -19.55 -45.05
C PRO A 7 -27.67 -19.52 -43.84
N PRO A 8 -27.22 -20.68 -43.34
CA PRO A 8 -26.50 -20.77 -42.07
C PRO A 8 -25.17 -20.04 -42.14
N PHE A 9 -24.84 -19.31 -41.07
CA PHE A 9 -23.53 -18.68 -40.92
C PHE A 9 -22.44 -19.75 -41.05
N GLU A 10 -21.52 -19.60 -41.99
CA GLU A 10 -20.45 -20.58 -42.26
C GLU A 10 -19.47 -20.71 -41.09
N SER A 11 -19.47 -19.75 -40.15
CA SER A 11 -18.75 -19.85 -38.87
C SER A 11 -19.27 -18.83 -37.86
N VAL A 12 -19.43 -19.26 -36.61
CA VAL A 12 -19.79 -18.41 -35.44
C VAL A 12 -18.83 -17.22 -35.32
N LYS A 13 -17.57 -17.39 -35.75
CA LYS A 13 -16.52 -16.36 -35.73
C LYS A 13 -16.82 -15.20 -36.69
N ALA A 14 -17.46 -15.48 -37.84
CA ALA A 14 -17.80 -14.47 -38.84
C ALA A 14 -18.97 -13.56 -38.40
N ALA A 15 -19.93 -14.12 -37.66
CA ALA A 15 -21.01 -13.35 -37.05
C ALA A 15 -20.49 -12.42 -35.94
N VAL A 16 -19.58 -12.91 -35.09
CA VAL A 16 -19.03 -12.16 -33.95
C VAL A 16 -18.10 -11.01 -34.39
N SER A 17 -17.36 -11.18 -35.48
CA SER A 17 -16.52 -10.12 -36.05
C SER A 17 -17.34 -8.95 -36.62
N LYS A 18 -18.48 -9.22 -37.26
CA LYS A 18 -19.35 -8.20 -37.88
C LYS A 18 -20.01 -7.23 -36.90
N PHE A 19 -20.06 -7.57 -35.61
CA PHE A 19 -20.67 -6.75 -34.56
C PHE A 19 -19.66 -6.13 -33.59
N GLY A 20 -18.38 -6.02 -33.98
CA GLY A 20 -17.36 -5.29 -33.22
C GLY A 20 -16.23 -6.13 -32.65
N GLY A 21 -16.00 -7.34 -33.17
CA GLY A 21 -14.98 -8.26 -32.66
C GLY A 21 -15.29 -8.74 -31.23
N ILE A 22 -14.59 -9.79 -30.81
CA ILE A 22 -14.56 -10.17 -29.40
C ILE A 22 -13.67 -9.13 -28.71
N VAL A 23 -14.21 -7.94 -28.45
CA VAL A 23 -13.68 -7.14 -27.34
C VAL A 23 -13.93 -8.00 -26.13
N ASP A 24 -12.87 -8.49 -25.51
CA ASP A 24 -12.95 -9.25 -24.28
C ASP A 24 -13.43 -8.28 -23.18
N TRP A 25 -14.74 -8.01 -23.18
CA TRP A 25 -15.44 -7.19 -22.21
C TRP A 25 -15.24 -7.75 -20.81
N LYS A 26 -14.91 -9.05 -20.70
CA LYS A 26 -14.46 -9.70 -19.49
C LYS A 26 -13.09 -9.15 -19.10
N ALA A 27 -12.09 -9.15 -19.98
CA ALA A 27 -10.78 -8.55 -19.71
C ALA A 27 -10.85 -7.04 -19.39
N HIS A 28 -11.64 -6.25 -20.12
CA HIS A 28 -11.78 -4.82 -19.85
C HIS A 28 -12.49 -4.55 -18.51
N ARG A 29 -13.53 -5.34 -18.20
CA ARG A 29 -14.22 -5.29 -16.91
C ARG A 29 -13.33 -5.77 -15.77
N VAL A 30 -12.48 -6.77 -15.98
CA VAL A 30 -11.48 -7.23 -15.01
C VAL A 30 -10.48 -6.11 -14.72
N HIS A 31 -9.89 -5.49 -15.75
CA HIS A 31 -8.97 -4.36 -15.57
C HIS A 31 -9.61 -3.17 -14.85
N THR A 32 -10.86 -2.83 -15.17
CA THR A 32 -11.56 -1.71 -14.53
C THR A 32 -11.89 -2.02 -13.07
N VAL A 33 -12.25 -3.27 -12.77
CA VAL A 33 -12.50 -3.74 -11.40
C VAL A 33 -11.21 -3.83 -10.59
N GLU A 34 -10.11 -4.29 -11.19
CA GLU A 34 -8.79 -4.33 -10.56
C GLU A 34 -8.26 -2.93 -10.25
N ARG A 35 -8.39 -1.98 -11.19
CA ARG A 35 -8.00 -0.59 -10.96
C ARG A 35 -8.85 0.07 -9.87
N ARG A 36 -10.17 -0.20 -9.84
CA ARG A 36 -11.04 0.26 -8.73
C ARG A 36 -10.63 -0.34 -7.40
N LYS A 37 -10.38 -1.66 -7.36
CA LYS A 37 -9.91 -2.33 -6.16
C LYS A 37 -8.59 -1.75 -5.66
N PHE A 38 -7.65 -1.48 -6.56
CA PHE A 38 -6.37 -0.86 -6.22
C PHE A 38 -6.56 0.55 -5.63
N ILE A 39 -7.39 1.38 -6.26
CA ILE A 39 -7.71 2.73 -5.76
C ILE A 39 -8.43 2.66 -4.42
N GLU A 40 -9.40 1.75 -4.25
CA GLU A 40 -10.06 1.51 -2.96
C GLU A 40 -9.07 1.04 -1.89
N GLN A 41 -8.10 0.18 -2.24
CA GLN A 41 -7.07 -0.28 -1.32
C GLN A 41 -6.11 0.84 -0.89
N GLU A 42 -5.67 1.67 -1.83
CA GLU A 42 -4.82 2.82 -1.53
C GLU A 42 -5.58 3.90 -0.74
N LEU A 43 -6.86 4.11 -1.04
CA LEU A 43 -7.75 4.98 -0.27
C LEU A 43 -7.96 4.45 1.16
N GLU A 44 -8.15 3.13 1.31
CA GLU A 44 -8.29 2.47 2.60
C GLU A 44 -6.99 2.58 3.41
N LYS A 45 -5.83 2.34 2.80
CA LYS A 45 -4.52 2.55 3.43
C LYS A 45 -4.33 4.00 3.86
N ALA A 46 -4.63 4.96 3.00
CA ALA A 46 -4.55 6.38 3.33
C ALA A 46 -5.47 6.74 4.51
N HIS A 47 -6.69 6.18 4.55
CA HIS A 47 -7.60 6.36 5.70
C HIS A 47 -7.12 5.68 6.97
N GLN A 48 -6.39 4.56 6.88
CA GLN A 48 -5.79 3.88 8.03
C GLN A 48 -4.57 4.64 8.57
N GLU A 49 -3.80 5.28 7.68
CA GLU A 49 -2.60 6.03 8.05
C GLU A 49 -2.93 7.46 8.56
N LEU A 50 -4.00 8.09 8.05
CA LEU A 50 -4.40 9.47 8.41
C LEU A 50 -4.53 9.69 9.93
N PRO A 51 -5.17 8.80 10.72
CA PRO A 51 -5.24 8.92 12.18
C PRO A 51 -3.85 8.86 12.83
N SER A 52 -2.95 8.02 12.31
CA SER A 52 -1.59 7.88 12.85
C SER A 52 -0.76 9.15 12.64
N TYR A 53 -0.86 9.77 11.45
CA TYR A 53 -0.22 11.05 11.17
C TYR A 53 -0.84 12.18 11.98
N LYS A 54 -2.17 12.21 12.13
CA LYS A 54 -2.87 13.17 12.97
C LYS A 54 -2.42 13.05 14.44
N GLN A 55 -2.29 11.83 14.95
CA GLN A 55 -1.81 11.57 16.30
C GLN A 55 -0.37 12.04 16.47
N ARG A 56 0.53 11.73 15.53
CA ARG A 56 1.93 12.21 15.56
C ARG A 56 2.02 13.74 15.56
N CYS A 57 1.17 14.44 14.80
CA CYS A 57 1.10 15.90 14.83
C CYS A 57 0.65 16.43 16.20
N ILE A 58 -0.36 15.82 16.81
CA ILE A 58 -0.83 16.18 18.16
C ILE A 58 0.29 15.96 19.18
N ASP A 59 0.92 14.79 19.17
CA ASP A 59 2.01 14.44 20.09
C ASP A 59 3.20 15.40 19.94
N ALA A 60 3.55 15.77 18.70
CA ALA A 60 4.61 16.75 18.43
C ALA A 60 4.24 18.15 18.96
N GLN A 61 2.97 18.55 18.83
CA GLN A 61 2.49 19.84 19.33
C GLN A 61 2.43 19.88 20.86
N ASP A 62 2.04 18.79 21.51
CA ASP A 62 2.05 18.65 22.97
C ASP A 62 3.48 18.68 23.53
N GLN A 63 4.42 17.98 22.88
CA GLN A 63 5.84 18.04 23.24
C GLN A 63 6.41 19.46 23.10
N LYS A 64 6.01 20.19 22.04
CA LYS A 64 6.37 21.60 21.89
C LYS A 64 5.81 22.48 23.02
N SER A 65 4.57 22.27 23.45
CA SER A 65 3.99 23.02 24.59
C SER A 65 4.76 22.75 25.89
N ARG A 66 5.02 21.47 26.19
CA ARG A 66 5.75 21.06 27.40
C ARG A 66 7.17 21.63 27.45
N THR A 67 7.87 21.63 26.31
CA THR A 67 9.23 22.19 26.23
C THR A 67 9.24 23.71 26.41
N LEU A 68 8.24 24.42 25.90
CA LEU A 68 8.07 25.86 26.14
C LEU A 68 7.78 26.18 27.61
N GLU A 69 6.90 25.42 28.26
CA GLU A 69 6.60 25.57 29.69
C GLU A 69 7.83 25.33 30.57
N ARG A 70 8.63 24.29 30.25
CA ARG A 70 9.92 24.04 30.91
C ARG A 70 10.88 25.20 30.69
N LEU A 71 11.00 25.71 29.46
CA LEU A 71 11.86 26.85 29.14
C LEU A 71 11.47 28.08 29.97
N ASP A 72 10.20 28.44 30.04
CA ASP A 72 9.75 29.62 30.81
C ASP A 72 9.90 29.43 32.32
N SER A 73 9.78 28.20 32.82
CA SER A 73 10.07 27.87 34.22
C SER A 73 11.56 28.01 34.52
N THR A 74 12.45 27.54 33.63
CA THR A 74 13.90 27.73 33.80
C THR A 74 14.33 29.19 33.73
N LYS A 75 13.71 30.01 32.86
CA LYS A 75 13.98 31.46 32.80
C LYS A 75 13.64 32.15 34.13
N ARG A 76 12.48 31.84 34.71
CA ARG A 76 12.07 32.37 36.03
C ARG A 76 13.08 32.00 37.12
N LEU A 77 13.53 30.74 37.14
CA LEU A 77 14.55 30.28 38.09
C LEU A 77 15.89 31.02 37.89
N ILE A 78 16.30 31.27 36.64
CA ILE A 78 17.52 32.05 36.35
C ILE A 78 17.40 33.47 36.90
N GLU A 79 16.25 34.12 36.74
CA GLU A 79 16.00 35.47 37.27
C GLU A 79 16.03 35.50 38.80
N GLU A 80 15.40 34.52 39.46
CA GLU A 80 15.43 34.38 40.92
C GLU A 80 16.85 34.16 41.45
N LEU A 81 17.62 33.26 40.83
CA LEU A 81 19.02 33.02 41.21
C LEU A 81 19.90 34.24 40.97
N LYS A 82 19.68 35.02 39.91
CA LYS A 82 20.39 36.30 39.70
C LYS A 82 20.14 37.27 40.85
N LEU A 83 18.87 37.42 41.27
CA LEU A 83 18.51 38.29 42.38
C LEU A 83 19.13 37.82 43.69
N ASN A 84 19.17 36.50 43.93
CA ASN A 84 19.85 35.91 45.08
C ASN A 84 21.37 36.16 45.06
N VAL A 85 22.01 36.05 43.90
CA VAL A 85 23.44 36.38 43.73
C VAL A 85 23.70 37.84 44.07
N ASP A 86 22.88 38.76 43.57
CA ASP A 86 23.07 40.18 43.83
C ASP A 86 22.86 40.50 45.32
N ARG A 87 21.87 39.88 45.97
CA ARG A 87 21.69 39.98 47.43
C ARG A 87 22.91 39.44 48.19
N ALA A 88 23.38 38.24 47.86
CA ALA A 88 24.54 37.63 48.52
C ALA A 88 25.80 38.49 48.38
N LYS A 89 26.02 39.12 47.20
CA LYS A 89 27.13 40.08 47.01
C LYS A 89 26.99 41.31 47.89
N THR A 90 25.78 41.86 48.04
CA THR A 90 25.57 43.02 48.92
C THR A 90 25.80 42.67 50.38
N GLU A 91 25.39 41.48 50.81
CA GLU A 91 25.63 40.97 52.16
C GLU A 91 27.13 40.69 52.41
N GLU A 92 27.84 40.13 51.43
CA GLU A 92 29.30 39.95 51.48
C GLU A 92 30.02 41.30 51.60
N HIS A 93 29.62 42.31 50.82
CA HIS A 93 30.18 43.66 50.90
C HIS A 93 29.94 44.30 52.27
N GLN A 94 28.75 44.15 52.83
CA GLN A 94 28.42 44.63 54.17
C GLN A 94 29.28 43.92 55.23
N ALA A 95 29.39 42.59 55.16
CA ALA A 95 30.20 41.80 56.08
C ALA A 95 31.70 42.16 56.01
N LYS A 96 32.22 42.48 54.81
CA LYS A 96 33.60 42.98 54.62
C LYS A 96 33.82 44.33 55.30
N GLN A 97 32.91 45.28 55.10
CA GLN A 97 32.99 46.59 55.76
C GLN A 97 32.93 46.47 57.29
N ASP A 98 32.03 45.62 57.81
CA ASP A 98 31.92 45.37 59.24
C ASP A 98 33.20 44.71 59.80
N SER A 99 33.84 43.81 59.03
CA SER A 99 35.12 43.21 59.40
C SER A 99 36.27 44.22 59.39
N GLU A 100 36.32 45.12 58.41
CA GLU A 100 37.34 46.19 58.35
C GLU A 100 37.19 47.15 59.53
N LEU A 101 35.95 47.53 59.87
CA LEU A 101 35.66 48.38 61.04
C LEU A 101 36.05 47.70 62.35
N ALA A 102 35.81 46.39 62.47
CA ALA A 102 36.23 45.61 63.64
C ALA A 102 37.77 45.53 63.74
N ASN A 103 38.48 45.38 62.62
CA ASN A 103 39.95 45.39 62.59
C ASN A 103 40.51 46.75 63.02
N LEU A 104 39.95 47.87 62.53
CA LEU A 104 40.39 49.21 62.94
C LEU A 104 40.19 49.46 64.44
N ARG A 105 39.09 48.99 65.03
CA ARG A 105 38.88 49.07 66.49
C ARG A 105 39.88 48.23 67.27
N VAL A 106 40.30 47.08 66.73
CA VAL A 106 41.36 46.26 67.33
C VAL A 106 42.70 46.99 67.25
N ASP A 107 43.05 47.59 66.11
CA ASP A 107 44.29 48.36 65.96
C ASP A 107 44.34 49.58 66.92
N GLU A 108 43.21 50.27 67.13
CA GLU A 108 43.08 51.36 68.11
C GLU A 108 43.22 50.86 69.56
N MET A 109 42.69 49.67 69.87
CA MET A 109 42.81 49.04 71.19
C MET A 109 44.21 48.45 71.44
N GLU A 110 44.89 47.95 70.42
CA GLU A 110 46.30 47.52 70.51
C GLU A 110 47.24 48.71 70.79
N GLN A 111 46.85 49.91 70.38
CA GLN A 111 47.54 51.16 70.72
C GLN A 111 47.19 51.72 72.12
N GLY A 112 46.20 51.15 72.83
CA GLY A 112 45.74 51.59 74.16
C GLY A 112 45.46 50.43 75.13
N ILE A 113 46.41 50.15 76.02
CA ILE A 113 46.42 49.03 76.99
C ILE A 113 45.20 49.02 77.94
N ALA A 114 44.47 47.88 78.08
CA ALA A 114 44.14 47.17 79.34
C ALA A 114 43.04 46.08 79.18
N ASP A 115 43.11 45.08 80.07
CA ASP A 115 42.41 43.78 80.11
C ASP A 115 40.86 43.79 80.03
N GLU A 116 40.31 42.64 79.61
CA GLU A 116 38.87 42.24 79.53
C GLU A 116 38.05 42.74 78.33
N ALA A 117 38.28 43.95 77.80
CA ALA A 117 37.66 44.41 76.54
C ALA A 117 38.19 43.65 75.30
N SER A 118 39.41 43.09 75.39
CA SER A 118 40.07 42.30 74.33
C SER A 118 39.33 40.99 74.01
N PHE A 119 38.74 40.32 75.01
CA PHE A 119 38.02 39.06 74.78
C PHE A 119 36.70 39.29 74.04
N ALA A 120 35.96 40.33 74.39
CA ALA A 120 34.71 40.70 73.71
C ALA A 120 34.94 41.15 72.26
N ALA A 121 35.97 41.97 72.01
CA ALA A 121 36.35 42.38 70.65
C ALA A 121 36.83 41.18 69.80
N LYS A 122 37.61 40.27 70.39
CA LYS A 122 38.06 39.05 69.74
C LYS A 122 36.91 38.09 69.44
N ALA A 123 35.95 37.93 70.35
CA ALA A 123 34.73 37.15 70.13
C ALA A 123 33.85 37.76 69.03
N GLN A 124 33.70 39.09 68.97
CA GLN A 124 32.96 39.76 67.89
C GLN A 124 33.65 39.60 66.53
N LEU A 125 34.98 39.66 66.48
CA LEU A 125 35.75 39.43 65.27
C LEU A 125 35.68 37.97 64.81
N GLU A 126 35.67 37.01 65.75
CA GLU A 126 35.46 35.60 65.44
C GLU A 126 34.05 35.34 64.89
N VAL A 127 33.03 35.98 65.46
CA VAL A 127 31.65 35.96 64.92
C VAL A 127 31.57 36.60 63.53
N ALA A 128 32.24 37.73 63.30
CA ALA A 128 32.28 38.38 61.99
C ALA A 128 33.01 37.52 60.94
N ARG A 129 34.12 36.89 61.32
CA ARG A 129 34.84 35.92 60.47
C ARG A 129 33.99 34.70 60.15
N ALA A 130 33.28 34.15 61.14
CA ALA A 130 32.36 33.03 60.93
C ALA A 130 31.21 33.40 59.98
N ARG A 131 30.63 34.60 60.12
CA ARG A 131 29.60 35.11 59.19
C ARG A 131 30.14 35.31 57.78
N HIS A 132 31.34 35.88 57.64
CA HIS A 132 31.97 36.04 56.32
C HIS A 132 32.27 34.69 55.66
N LEU A 133 32.78 33.71 56.42
CA LEU A 133 33.01 32.35 55.91
C LEU A 133 31.71 31.68 55.47
N SER A 134 30.62 31.84 56.23
CA SER A 134 29.28 31.36 55.85
C SER A 134 28.80 32.01 54.55
N ALA A 135 28.89 33.34 54.44
CA ALA A 135 28.48 34.08 53.25
C ALA A 135 29.29 33.71 52.01
N VAL A 136 30.60 33.50 52.15
CA VAL A 136 31.46 33.02 51.05
C VAL A 136 31.06 31.60 50.62
N SER A 137 30.80 30.69 51.57
CA SER A 137 30.35 29.33 51.25
C SER A 137 28.98 29.32 50.55
N GLU A 138 28.04 30.17 50.98
CA GLU A 138 26.76 30.35 50.30
C GLU A 138 26.94 30.92 48.89
N LEU A 139 27.83 31.90 48.70
CA LEU A 139 28.12 32.49 47.39
C LEU A 139 28.78 31.47 46.44
N GLU A 140 29.68 30.62 46.94
CA GLU A 140 30.26 29.50 46.20
C GLU A 140 29.19 28.48 45.77
N ASN A 141 28.26 28.14 46.67
CA ASN A 141 27.15 27.25 46.38
C ASN A 141 26.22 27.82 45.29
N VAL A 142 25.78 29.07 45.45
CA VAL A 142 24.92 29.75 44.45
C VAL A 142 25.64 29.89 43.10
N THR A 143 26.94 30.19 43.13
CA THR A 143 27.75 30.24 41.89
C THR A 143 27.80 28.88 41.19
N SER A 144 27.93 27.80 41.96
CA SER A 144 27.96 26.43 41.44
C SER A 144 26.60 26.03 40.84
N GLN A 145 25.49 26.35 41.51
CA GLN A 145 24.13 26.15 41.01
C GLN A 145 23.87 26.96 39.72
N LEU A 146 24.33 28.21 39.66
CA LEU A 146 24.19 29.05 38.48
C LEU A 146 25.02 28.52 37.30
N GLN A 147 26.19 27.93 37.55
CA GLN A 147 26.95 27.23 36.51
C GLN A 147 26.23 25.96 36.02
N HIS A 148 25.63 25.19 36.92
CA HIS A 148 24.85 24.00 36.54
C HIS A 148 23.67 24.40 35.64
N LEU A 149 22.88 25.38 36.08
CA LEU A 149 21.72 25.86 35.33
C LEU A 149 22.09 26.46 33.96
N LYS A 150 23.25 27.10 33.85
CA LYS A 150 23.79 27.55 32.55
C LYS A 150 24.08 26.39 31.61
N ARG A 151 24.61 25.26 32.11
CA ARG A 151 24.83 24.05 31.30
C ARG A 151 23.50 23.44 30.88
N ASP A 152 22.56 23.32 31.79
CA ASP A 152 21.22 22.79 31.49
C ASP A 152 20.51 23.65 30.46
N TYR A 153 20.58 24.98 30.58
CA TYR A 153 20.02 25.91 29.59
C TYR A 153 20.67 25.74 28.22
N ALA A 154 22.00 25.58 28.15
CA ALA A 154 22.69 25.34 26.89
C ALA A 154 22.23 24.03 26.22
N LEU A 155 22.07 22.95 27.00
CA LEU A 155 21.52 21.69 26.49
C LEU A 155 20.08 21.87 25.98
N MET A 156 19.21 22.51 26.76
CA MET A 156 17.83 22.79 26.37
C MET A 156 17.73 23.61 25.08
N VAL A 157 18.64 24.58 24.86
CA VAL A 157 18.70 25.35 23.61
C VAL A 157 19.05 24.43 22.42
N THR A 158 20.03 23.53 22.57
CA THR A 158 20.39 22.58 21.50
C THR A 158 19.28 21.56 21.21
N GLU A 159 18.56 21.10 22.23
CA GLU A 159 17.40 20.23 22.08
C GLU A 159 16.26 20.97 21.36
N LYS A 160 15.98 22.22 21.73
CA LYS A 160 15.00 23.08 21.05
C LYS A 160 15.37 23.26 19.58
N ASP A 161 16.61 23.59 19.27
CA ASP A 161 17.06 23.80 17.88
C ASP A 161 16.96 22.51 17.06
N SER A 162 17.25 21.35 17.67
CA SER A 162 17.08 20.04 17.04
C SER A 162 15.60 19.70 16.80
N ALA A 163 14.74 20.00 17.76
CA ALA A 163 13.29 19.82 17.64
C ALA A 163 12.69 20.74 16.57
N VAL A 164 13.17 21.99 16.47
CA VAL A 164 12.78 22.93 15.42
C VAL A 164 13.17 22.40 14.04
N LYS A 165 14.41 21.93 13.84
CA LYS A 165 14.84 21.35 12.56
C LYS A 165 13.96 20.15 12.15
N LYS A 166 13.68 19.24 13.08
CA LYS A 166 12.79 18.09 12.83
C LYS A 166 11.37 18.54 12.46
N ALA A 167 10.85 19.58 13.10
CA ALA A 167 9.54 20.14 12.77
C ALA A 167 9.54 20.79 11.38
N GLU A 168 10.60 21.51 11.00
CA GLU A 168 10.76 22.09 9.66
C GLU A 168 10.83 21.01 8.58
N GLU A 169 11.59 19.93 8.80
CA GLU A 169 11.66 18.77 7.90
C GLU A 169 10.28 18.10 7.73
N ALA A 170 9.53 17.92 8.82
CA ALA A 170 8.17 17.37 8.77
C ALA A 170 7.20 18.28 8.01
N VAL A 171 7.31 19.60 8.16
CA VAL A 171 6.50 20.58 7.42
C VAL A 171 6.84 20.54 5.92
N LEU A 172 8.13 20.46 5.56
CA LEU A 172 8.55 20.34 4.16
C LEU A 172 8.02 19.04 3.52
N SER A 173 8.11 17.93 4.25
CA SER A 173 7.54 16.64 3.78
C SER A 173 6.02 16.72 3.64
N SER A 174 5.30 17.32 4.58
CA SER A 174 3.85 17.53 4.48
C SER A 174 3.48 18.39 3.27
N LYS A 175 4.26 19.44 2.98
CA LYS A 175 4.02 20.31 1.83
C LYS A 175 4.20 19.58 0.51
N GLN A 176 5.20 18.69 0.41
CA GLN A 176 5.39 17.85 -0.77
C GLN A 176 4.21 16.89 -0.99
N VAL A 177 3.64 16.35 0.10
CA VAL A 177 2.42 15.53 0.02
C VAL A 177 1.20 16.37 -0.38
N GLU A 178 1.09 17.61 0.11
CA GLU A 178 0.03 18.53 -0.29
C GLU A 178 0.09 18.83 -1.80
N GLU A 179 1.28 19.17 -2.32
CA GLU A 179 1.51 19.39 -3.76
C GLU A 179 1.14 18.16 -4.61
N SER A 180 1.49 16.94 -4.17
CA SER A 180 1.12 15.72 -4.90
C SER A 180 -0.38 15.42 -4.86
N VAL A 181 -1.07 15.75 -3.76
CA VAL A 181 -2.53 15.63 -3.66
C VAL A 181 -3.23 16.64 -4.57
N GLU A 182 -2.71 17.87 -4.67
CA GLU A 182 -3.21 18.88 -5.61
C GLU A 182 -3.07 18.40 -7.07
N ASP A 183 -1.90 17.87 -7.45
CA ASP A 183 -1.66 17.31 -8.79
C ASP A 183 -2.61 16.15 -9.11
N LEU A 184 -2.76 15.19 -8.19
CA LEU A 184 -3.70 14.07 -8.35
C LEU A 184 -5.16 14.54 -8.45
N THR A 185 -5.50 15.62 -7.75
CA THR A 185 -6.85 16.22 -7.83
C THR A 185 -7.10 16.82 -9.21
N ILE A 186 -6.11 17.51 -9.79
CA ILE A 186 -6.18 18.04 -11.16
C ILE A 186 -6.32 16.90 -12.16
N GLU A 187 -5.51 15.83 -12.03
CA GLU A 187 -5.61 14.65 -12.88
C GLU A 187 -6.99 14.00 -12.80
N LEU A 188 -7.55 13.84 -11.60
CA LEU A 188 -8.87 13.27 -11.39
C LEU A 188 -9.98 14.10 -12.04
N ILE A 189 -9.91 15.43 -11.94
CA ILE A 189 -10.84 16.34 -12.62
C ILE A 189 -10.73 16.17 -14.15
N SER A 190 -9.51 16.12 -14.68
CA SER A 190 -9.27 15.96 -16.12
C SER A 190 -9.80 14.63 -16.65
N LEU A 191 -9.59 13.54 -15.90
CA LEU A 191 -10.08 12.20 -16.24
C LEU A 191 -11.62 12.16 -16.21
N LYS A 192 -12.23 12.81 -15.21
CA LYS A 192 -13.69 12.90 -15.11
C LYS A 192 -14.29 13.66 -16.30
N GLN A 193 -13.69 14.79 -16.70
CA GLN A 193 -14.12 15.54 -17.89
C GLN A 193 -13.95 14.71 -19.17
N ALA A 194 -12.85 13.98 -19.32
CA ALA A 194 -12.63 13.09 -20.46
C ALA A 194 -13.66 11.94 -20.50
N LEU A 195 -14.02 11.38 -19.33
CA LEU A 195 -15.05 10.35 -19.21
C LEU A 195 -16.43 10.89 -19.60
N GLU A 196 -16.82 12.07 -19.11
CA GLU A 196 -18.09 12.72 -19.45
C GLU A 196 -18.18 13.01 -20.96
N SER A 197 -17.08 13.49 -21.56
CA SER A 197 -16.98 13.70 -23.01
C SER A 197 -17.12 12.40 -23.81
N ALA A 198 -16.43 11.33 -23.39
CA ALA A 198 -16.53 10.02 -24.02
C ALA A 198 -17.95 9.42 -23.90
N GLN A 199 -18.62 9.62 -22.76
CA GLN A 199 -20.01 9.20 -22.57
C GLN A 199 -20.97 9.95 -23.50
N SER A 200 -20.79 11.27 -23.69
CA SER A 200 -21.58 12.05 -24.65
C SER A 200 -21.37 11.54 -26.07
N ALA A 201 -20.12 11.33 -26.49
CA ALA A 201 -19.79 10.84 -27.83
C ALA A 201 -20.35 9.44 -28.10
N HIS A 202 -20.34 8.55 -27.10
CA HIS A 202 -20.97 7.24 -27.20
C HIS A 202 -22.49 7.35 -27.39
N LEU A 203 -23.14 8.24 -26.65
CA LEU A 203 -24.59 8.43 -26.73
C LEU A 203 -25.01 8.97 -28.10
N GLU A 204 -24.26 9.93 -28.65
CA GLU A 204 -24.43 10.43 -30.02
C GLU A 204 -24.21 9.32 -31.08
N ALA A 205 -23.17 8.49 -30.92
CA ALA A 205 -22.90 7.39 -31.82
C ALA A 205 -24.05 6.34 -31.81
N GLU A 206 -24.62 6.08 -30.64
CA GLU A 206 -25.75 5.17 -30.48
C GLU A 206 -27.03 5.74 -31.11
N GLU A 207 -27.29 7.04 -30.98
CA GLU A 207 -28.37 7.72 -31.68
C GLU A 207 -28.21 7.62 -33.21
N HIS A 208 -27.01 7.86 -33.73
CA HIS A 208 -26.71 7.69 -35.15
C HIS A 208 -26.90 6.24 -35.62
N ARG A 209 -26.49 5.26 -34.80
CA ARG A 209 -26.68 3.82 -35.07
C ARG A 209 -28.17 3.49 -35.18
N ILE A 210 -28.99 3.94 -34.23
CA ILE A 210 -30.44 3.72 -34.23
C ILE A 210 -31.07 4.37 -35.47
N ALA A 211 -30.71 5.62 -35.77
CA ALA A 211 -31.21 6.33 -36.95
C ALA A 211 -30.87 5.58 -38.26
N ALA A 212 -29.64 5.08 -38.40
CA ALA A 212 -29.22 4.32 -39.57
C ALA A 212 -29.97 2.98 -39.71
N VAL A 213 -30.24 2.29 -38.59
CA VAL A 213 -31.07 1.07 -38.59
C VAL A 213 -32.50 1.38 -39.03
N MET A 214 -33.11 2.46 -38.53
CA MET A 214 -34.46 2.87 -38.93
C MET A 214 -34.55 3.18 -40.42
N VAL A 215 -33.55 3.86 -41.00
CA VAL A 215 -33.50 4.12 -42.46
C VAL A 215 -33.44 2.80 -43.23
N LYS A 216 -32.57 1.87 -42.83
CA LYS A 216 -32.47 0.55 -43.49
C LYS A 216 -33.75 -0.27 -43.38
N GLU A 217 -34.42 -0.25 -42.23
CA GLU A 217 -35.72 -0.91 -42.07
C GLU A 217 -36.78 -0.30 -42.99
N GLN A 218 -36.80 1.02 -43.13
CA GLN A 218 -37.71 1.70 -44.04
C GLN A 218 -37.43 1.38 -45.51
N GLU A 219 -36.15 1.33 -45.90
CA GLU A 219 -35.74 0.88 -47.23
C GLU A 219 -36.16 -0.57 -47.48
N ASN A 220 -35.89 -1.49 -46.54
CA ASN A 220 -36.32 -2.88 -46.64
C ASN A 220 -37.84 -3.00 -46.81
N LEU A 221 -38.62 -2.20 -46.08
CA LEU A 221 -40.08 -2.16 -46.26
C LEU A 221 -40.48 -1.69 -47.65
N ASN A 222 -39.74 -0.76 -48.25
CA ASN A 222 -39.96 -0.32 -49.63
C ASN A 222 -39.60 -1.43 -50.63
N TRP A 223 -38.42 -2.05 -50.50
CA TRP A 223 -38.00 -3.19 -51.34
C TRP A 223 -39.00 -4.34 -51.30
N VAL A 224 -39.56 -4.66 -50.12
CA VAL A 224 -40.59 -5.70 -49.99
C VAL A 224 -41.88 -5.34 -50.73
N LYS A 225 -42.26 -4.06 -50.79
CA LYS A 225 -43.43 -3.61 -51.57
C LYS A 225 -43.15 -3.73 -53.07
N GLU A 226 -42.01 -3.22 -53.53
CA GLU A 226 -41.59 -3.29 -54.93
C GLU A 226 -41.49 -4.74 -55.41
N LEU A 227 -40.95 -5.65 -54.58
CA LEU A 227 -40.88 -7.09 -54.88
C LEU A 227 -42.28 -7.68 -55.09
N LYS A 228 -43.25 -7.36 -54.20
CA LYS A 228 -44.63 -7.84 -54.33
C LYS A 228 -45.29 -7.32 -55.61
N GLU A 229 -45.09 -6.05 -55.93
CA GLU A 229 -45.62 -5.46 -57.17
C GLU A 229 -45.04 -6.18 -58.40
N ALA A 230 -43.74 -6.46 -58.42
CA ALA A 230 -43.08 -7.21 -59.48
C ALA A 230 -43.57 -8.67 -59.58
N GLU A 231 -43.77 -9.35 -58.44
CA GLU A 231 -44.35 -10.70 -58.40
C GLU A 231 -45.77 -10.75 -58.98
N GLU A 232 -46.61 -9.76 -58.65
CA GLU A 232 -47.95 -9.62 -59.21
C GLU A 232 -47.93 -9.38 -60.73
N GLU A 233 -46.99 -8.58 -61.24
CA GLU A 233 -46.79 -8.39 -62.68
C GLU A 233 -46.33 -9.68 -63.38
N LEU A 234 -45.40 -10.41 -62.78
CA LEU A 234 -44.90 -11.68 -63.32
C LEU A 234 -46.01 -12.73 -63.41
N LEU A 235 -46.85 -12.82 -62.36
CA LEU A 235 -48.07 -13.64 -62.37
C LEU A 235 -49.00 -13.31 -63.54
N LYS A 236 -49.25 -12.01 -63.78
CA LYS A 236 -50.06 -11.56 -64.93
C LYS A 236 -49.43 -11.99 -66.26
N LEU A 237 -48.12 -11.85 -66.39
CA LEU A 237 -47.37 -12.18 -67.62
C LEU A 237 -47.35 -13.69 -67.89
N THR A 238 -47.18 -14.52 -66.85
CA THR A 238 -47.26 -15.97 -66.94
C THR A 238 -48.65 -16.40 -67.41
N HIS A 239 -49.73 -15.82 -66.85
CA HIS A 239 -51.09 -16.11 -67.30
C HIS A 239 -51.31 -15.76 -68.78
N GLN A 240 -50.77 -14.61 -69.23
CA GLN A 240 -50.79 -14.25 -70.66
C GLN A 240 -49.98 -15.21 -71.53
N MET A 241 -48.83 -15.71 -71.06
CA MET A 241 -48.02 -16.70 -71.76
C MET A 241 -48.75 -18.04 -71.88
N ASP A 242 -49.40 -18.50 -70.82
CA ASP A 242 -50.18 -19.74 -70.81
C ASP A 242 -51.35 -19.65 -71.80
N PHE A 243 -52.08 -18.52 -71.79
CA PHE A 243 -53.14 -18.25 -72.77
C PHE A 243 -52.60 -18.24 -74.22
N LYS A 244 -51.46 -17.57 -74.47
CA LYS A 244 -50.79 -17.59 -75.78
C LYS A 244 -50.35 -19.00 -76.19
N ARG A 245 -49.87 -19.82 -75.25
CA ARG A 245 -49.44 -21.21 -75.51
C ARG A 245 -50.64 -22.10 -75.86
N GLU A 246 -51.77 -21.93 -75.19
CA GLU A 246 -53.01 -22.64 -75.49
C GLU A 246 -53.53 -22.28 -76.88
N LEU A 247 -53.52 -20.99 -77.24
CA LEU A 247 -53.82 -20.53 -78.60
C LEU A 247 -52.88 -21.14 -79.65
N LYS A 248 -51.58 -21.22 -79.35
CA LYS A 248 -50.59 -21.83 -80.25
C LYS A 248 -50.84 -23.34 -80.44
N LEU A 249 -51.19 -24.06 -79.37
CA LEU A 249 -51.59 -25.47 -79.44
C LEU A 249 -52.83 -25.66 -80.32
N LYS A 250 -53.87 -24.84 -80.11
CA LYS A 250 -55.08 -24.85 -80.96
C LYS A 250 -54.73 -24.58 -82.43
N LEU A 251 -53.85 -23.60 -82.69
CA LEU A 251 -53.38 -23.31 -84.04
C LEU A 251 -52.66 -24.51 -84.66
N HIS A 252 -51.74 -25.16 -83.93
CA HIS A 252 -51.05 -26.37 -84.43
C HIS A 252 -52.03 -27.51 -84.73
N GLN A 253 -53.02 -27.76 -83.85
CA GLN A 253 -54.07 -28.75 -84.10
C GLN A 253 -54.87 -28.44 -85.36
N GLU A 254 -55.27 -27.18 -85.58
CA GLU A 254 -55.96 -26.79 -86.82
C GLU A 254 -55.06 -26.88 -88.06
N THR A 255 -53.76 -26.62 -87.91
CA THR A 255 -52.78 -26.75 -89.02
C THR A 255 -52.56 -28.21 -89.40
N GLU A 256 -52.52 -29.11 -88.41
CA GLU A 256 -52.39 -30.56 -88.60
C GLU A 256 -53.61 -31.12 -89.32
N LYS A 257 -54.84 -30.76 -88.88
CA LYS A 257 -56.08 -31.08 -89.61
C LYS A 257 -56.04 -30.60 -91.06
N LEU A 258 -55.53 -29.40 -91.31
CA LEU A 258 -55.41 -28.86 -92.67
C LEU A 258 -54.39 -29.63 -93.52
N HIS A 259 -53.31 -30.13 -92.90
CA HIS A 259 -52.34 -31.00 -93.55
C HIS A 259 -52.93 -32.36 -93.92
N ASP A 260 -53.68 -32.98 -93.00
CA ASP A 260 -54.39 -34.25 -93.25
C ASP A 260 -55.40 -34.11 -94.39
N LEU A 261 -56.19 -33.03 -94.39
CA LEU A 261 -57.15 -32.72 -95.46
C LEU A 261 -56.46 -32.49 -96.81
N LYS A 262 -55.26 -31.92 -96.81
CA LYS A 262 -54.42 -31.76 -98.01
C LYS A 262 -53.86 -33.11 -98.48
N GLY A 263 -53.51 -34.01 -97.56
CA GLY A 263 -53.13 -35.40 -97.86
C GLY A 263 -54.28 -36.19 -98.48
N GLU A 264 -55.50 -36.04 -97.94
CA GLU A 264 -56.72 -36.63 -98.51
C GLU A 264 -57.03 -36.07 -99.90
N LEU A 265 -56.84 -34.76 -100.13
CA LEU A 265 -56.99 -34.13 -101.45
C LEU A 265 -55.94 -34.65 -102.45
N ALA A 266 -54.70 -34.86 -102.02
CA ALA A 266 -53.65 -35.43 -102.86
C ALA A 266 -53.94 -36.90 -103.22
N ALA A 267 -54.43 -37.70 -102.26
CA ALA A 267 -54.85 -39.09 -102.50
C ALA A 267 -56.08 -39.20 -103.42
N TYR A 268 -56.95 -38.18 -103.45
CA TYR A 268 -58.07 -38.08 -104.40
C TYR A 268 -57.62 -37.69 -105.82
N MET A 269 -56.57 -36.86 -105.94
CA MET A 269 -56.01 -36.45 -107.22
C MET A 269 -55.12 -37.52 -107.88
N GLU A 270 -54.72 -38.57 -107.15
CA GLU A 270 -53.83 -39.65 -107.63
C GLU A 270 -54.59 -40.89 -108.17
N SER A 271 -55.93 -40.85 -108.22
CA SER A 271 -56.79 -41.96 -108.69
C SER A 271 -57.61 -41.70 -109.97
N GLU A 272 -57.32 -40.63 -110.74
CA GLU A 272 -57.81 -40.51 -112.12
C GLU A 272 -56.71 -40.06 -113.11
N SER A 273 -56.45 -40.97 -114.07
CA SER A 273 -55.89 -40.79 -115.42
C SER A 273 -54.38 -40.91 -115.67
N GLU A 274 -54.05 -41.94 -116.47
CA GLU A 274 -52.82 -42.19 -117.22
C GLU A 274 -52.74 -41.37 -118.54
N GLU A 275 -51.55 -41.40 -119.15
CA GLU A 275 -51.13 -41.15 -120.56
C GLU A 275 -50.82 -39.72 -121.07
N CYS A 276 -49.55 -39.48 -121.45
CA CYS A 276 -49.12 -39.42 -122.86
C CYS A 276 -47.60 -39.23 -123.08
N THR A 277 -47.17 -39.79 -124.21
CA THR A 277 -45.82 -40.02 -124.76
C THR A 277 -45.42 -38.92 -125.77
N PHE A 278 -44.22 -39.06 -126.37
CA PHE A 278 -43.73 -38.55 -127.68
C PHE A 278 -42.82 -37.28 -127.63
N GLN A 279 -41.69 -37.09 -128.34
CA GLN A 279 -40.77 -37.90 -129.16
C GLN A 279 -39.71 -36.95 -129.79
N ASP A 280 -38.49 -37.45 -130.02
CA ASP A 280 -37.61 -37.33 -131.22
C ASP A 280 -36.12 -37.38 -130.80
N VAL A 281 -35.38 -38.49 -131.01
CA VAL A 281 -34.89 -39.15 -132.24
C VAL A 281 -33.53 -38.58 -132.69
N PHE A 282 -32.52 -39.45 -132.52
CA PHE A 282 -31.33 -39.72 -133.34
C PHE A 282 -30.62 -38.58 -134.11
N ASP A 283 -29.30 -38.46 -133.96
CA ASP A 283 -28.38 -39.25 -134.80
C ASP A 283 -26.89 -39.03 -134.44
N GLU A 284 -26.13 -40.13 -134.44
CA GLU A 284 -24.67 -40.21 -134.69
C GLU A 284 -24.34 -39.63 -136.11
N PRO A 285 -23.08 -39.44 -136.60
CA PRO A 285 -21.80 -39.99 -136.16
C PRO A 285 -20.58 -39.03 -136.32
N GLN A 286 -19.40 -39.58 -135.98
CA GLN A 286 -18.03 -39.36 -136.50
C GLN A 286 -17.89 -38.38 -137.70
N ASN A 287 -16.88 -37.50 -137.82
CA ASN A 287 -15.44 -37.77 -137.70
C ASN A 287 -14.63 -36.47 -137.97
N ARG A 288 -13.40 -36.44 -137.46
CA ARG A 288 -12.20 -35.72 -137.97
C ARG A 288 -12.05 -34.20 -137.79
N LYS A 289 -11.10 -33.90 -136.91
CA LYS A 289 -9.90 -33.05 -137.12
C LYS A 289 -10.15 -31.60 -137.51
N HIS A 290 -10.40 -30.77 -136.50
CA HIS A 290 -9.64 -29.55 -136.16
C HIS A 290 -10.34 -28.89 -134.96
N ALA A 291 -10.18 -29.46 -133.77
CA ALA A 291 -10.68 -28.84 -132.53
C ALA A 291 -9.70 -29.03 -131.36
N ASP A 292 -8.44 -29.41 -131.62
CA ASP A 292 -7.41 -29.41 -130.56
C ASP A 292 -7.16 -28.02 -129.98
N PHE A 293 -7.61 -26.95 -130.65
CA PHE A 293 -7.59 -25.59 -130.10
C PHE A 293 -8.87 -25.25 -129.31
N ASP A 294 -10.08 -25.49 -129.84
CA ASP A 294 -11.32 -25.14 -129.13
C ASP A 294 -11.65 -26.07 -127.95
N THR A 295 -11.27 -27.35 -128.03
CA THR A 295 -11.43 -28.30 -126.91
C THR A 295 -10.39 -28.02 -125.82
N ALA A 296 -9.16 -27.65 -126.20
CA ALA A 296 -8.13 -27.19 -125.26
C ALA A 296 -8.46 -25.81 -124.68
N ILE A 297 -9.09 -24.90 -125.43
CA ILE A 297 -9.59 -23.61 -124.92
C ILE A 297 -10.76 -23.83 -123.95
N SER A 298 -11.67 -24.75 -124.24
CA SER A 298 -12.77 -25.11 -123.33
C SER A 298 -12.25 -25.79 -122.05
N ALA A 299 -11.28 -26.70 -122.18
CA ALA A 299 -10.61 -27.32 -121.04
C ALA A 299 -9.80 -26.29 -120.21
N ALA A 300 -9.04 -25.41 -120.86
CA ALA A 300 -8.30 -24.33 -120.20
C ALA A 300 -9.23 -23.31 -119.53
N LYS A 301 -10.40 -23.01 -120.11
CA LYS A 301 -11.45 -22.18 -119.47
C LYS A 301 -12.02 -22.88 -118.24
N LYS A 302 -12.31 -24.18 -118.32
CA LYS A 302 -12.79 -24.98 -117.19
C LYS A 302 -11.75 -25.08 -116.07
N GLU A 303 -10.48 -25.29 -116.41
CA GLU A 303 -9.36 -25.27 -115.46
C GLU A 303 -9.17 -23.88 -114.84
N LEU A 304 -9.29 -22.80 -115.62
CA LEU A 304 -9.21 -21.43 -115.12
C LEU A 304 -10.37 -21.09 -114.18
N GLU A 305 -11.58 -21.57 -114.45
CA GLU A 305 -12.74 -21.42 -113.58
C GLU A 305 -12.62 -22.27 -112.31
N GLU A 306 -12.02 -23.46 -112.40
CA GLU A 306 -11.70 -24.29 -111.24
C GLU A 306 -10.60 -23.66 -110.37
N VAL A 307 -9.54 -23.11 -110.97
CA VAL A 307 -8.48 -22.36 -110.28
C VAL A 307 -9.07 -21.11 -109.65
N ARG A 308 -9.97 -20.39 -110.33
CA ARG A 308 -10.69 -19.24 -109.77
C ARG A 308 -11.55 -19.64 -108.57
N GLY A 309 -12.24 -20.79 -108.65
CA GLY A 309 -12.97 -21.36 -107.52
C GLY A 309 -12.08 -21.81 -106.36
N LYS A 310 -10.88 -22.33 -106.63
CA LYS A 310 -9.85 -22.64 -105.60
C LYS A 310 -9.31 -21.37 -104.95
N ILE A 311 -9.07 -20.32 -105.73
CA ILE A 311 -8.64 -19.00 -105.23
C ILE A 311 -9.70 -18.38 -104.33
N GLU A 312 -10.98 -18.38 -104.74
CA GLU A 312 -12.05 -17.82 -103.89
C GLU A 312 -12.26 -18.64 -102.61
N ARG A 313 -12.15 -19.99 -102.69
CA ARG A 313 -12.17 -20.86 -101.50
C ARG A 313 -11.00 -20.57 -100.55
N SER A 314 -9.78 -20.48 -101.07
CA SER A 314 -8.59 -20.16 -100.28
C SER A 314 -8.67 -18.76 -99.66
N LYS A 315 -9.25 -17.77 -100.39
CA LYS A 315 -9.49 -16.42 -99.88
C LYS A 315 -10.49 -16.42 -98.72
N ASN A 316 -11.60 -17.16 -98.83
CA ASN A 316 -12.57 -17.32 -97.74
C ASN A 316 -11.96 -18.03 -96.53
N GLU A 317 -11.12 -19.04 -96.75
CA GLU A 317 -10.38 -19.73 -95.69
C GLU A 317 -9.40 -18.80 -94.97
N VAL A 318 -8.65 -17.96 -95.70
CA VAL A 318 -7.80 -16.92 -95.11
C VAL A 318 -8.62 -15.90 -94.32
N GLN A 319 -9.81 -15.53 -94.78
CA GLN A 319 -10.70 -14.62 -94.05
C GLN A 319 -11.22 -15.25 -92.75
N ASN A 320 -11.58 -16.53 -92.78
CA ASN A 320 -11.97 -17.29 -91.59
C ASN A 320 -10.79 -17.42 -90.60
N LEU A 321 -9.59 -17.73 -91.08
CA LEU A 321 -8.38 -17.81 -90.26
C LEU A 321 -8.06 -16.46 -89.60
N LYS A 322 -8.19 -15.35 -90.33
CA LYS A 322 -8.03 -14.00 -89.75
C LYS A 322 -9.08 -13.70 -88.68
N ALA A 323 -10.33 -14.14 -88.87
CA ALA A 323 -11.37 -13.99 -87.85
C ALA A 323 -11.06 -14.81 -86.60
N THR A 324 -10.57 -16.06 -86.76
CA THR A 324 -10.13 -16.89 -85.62
C THR A 324 -8.90 -16.32 -84.92
N GLU A 325 -7.96 -15.73 -85.66
CA GLU A 325 -6.78 -15.06 -85.08
C GLU A 325 -7.20 -13.87 -84.23
N ALA A 326 -8.13 -13.04 -84.72
CA ALA A 326 -8.66 -11.90 -83.98
C ALA A 326 -9.40 -12.34 -82.70
N ALA A 327 -10.18 -13.42 -82.76
CA ALA A 327 -10.85 -13.98 -81.60
C ALA A 327 -9.85 -14.50 -80.55
N LEU A 328 -8.83 -15.25 -80.96
CA LEU A 328 -7.78 -15.75 -80.06
C LEU A 328 -6.94 -14.62 -79.45
N ARG A 329 -6.67 -13.54 -80.21
CA ARG A 329 -5.99 -12.36 -79.66
C ARG A 329 -6.84 -11.68 -78.59
N SER A 330 -8.15 -11.53 -78.82
CA SER A 330 -9.07 -10.97 -77.82
C SER A 330 -9.16 -11.85 -76.56
N GLU A 331 -9.14 -13.17 -76.72
CA GLU A 331 -9.16 -14.11 -75.61
C GLU A 331 -7.84 -14.10 -74.82
N LEU A 332 -6.70 -13.97 -75.52
CA LEU A 332 -5.39 -13.81 -74.90
C LEU A 332 -5.30 -12.52 -74.08
N GLU A 333 -5.78 -11.40 -74.62
CA GLU A 333 -5.83 -10.12 -73.91
C GLU A 333 -6.69 -10.22 -72.64
N LYS A 334 -7.86 -10.88 -72.74
CA LYS A 334 -8.73 -11.15 -71.58
C LYS A 334 -8.02 -11.99 -70.51
N ASN A 335 -7.34 -13.06 -70.91
CA ASN A 335 -6.59 -13.92 -69.98
C ASN A 335 -5.43 -13.18 -69.31
N ILE A 336 -4.75 -12.26 -70.02
CA ILE A 336 -3.70 -11.42 -69.43
C ILE A 336 -4.29 -10.53 -68.33
N MET A 337 -5.44 -9.88 -68.59
CA MET A 337 -6.11 -9.07 -67.59
C MET A 337 -6.55 -9.88 -66.36
N GLU A 338 -7.13 -11.08 -66.57
CA GLU A 338 -7.52 -11.98 -65.47
C GLU A 338 -6.32 -12.43 -64.63
N LEU A 339 -5.16 -12.71 -65.26
CA LEU A 339 -3.93 -13.06 -64.56
C LEU A 339 -3.38 -11.90 -63.73
N GLU A 340 -3.41 -10.67 -64.24
CA GLU A 340 -3.02 -9.48 -63.49
C GLU A 340 -3.91 -9.26 -62.26
N GLU A 341 -5.22 -9.48 -62.40
CA GLU A 341 -6.16 -9.39 -61.29
C GLU A 341 -5.87 -10.46 -60.21
N ILE A 342 -5.58 -11.69 -60.62
CA ILE A 342 -5.20 -12.78 -59.70
C ILE A 342 -3.90 -12.43 -58.97
N ARG A 343 -2.87 -11.94 -59.69
CA ARG A 343 -1.59 -11.54 -59.07
C ARG A 343 -1.76 -10.39 -58.07
N HIS A 344 -2.62 -9.42 -58.38
CA HIS A 344 -2.94 -8.35 -57.46
C HIS A 344 -3.62 -8.89 -56.19
N LYS A 345 -4.62 -9.77 -56.34
CA LYS A 345 -5.29 -10.44 -55.22
C LYS A 345 -4.31 -11.26 -54.38
N GLU A 346 -3.39 -11.99 -55.00
CA GLU A 346 -2.34 -12.75 -54.33
C GLU A 346 -1.45 -11.84 -53.46
N GLY A 347 -0.97 -10.72 -54.03
CA GLY A 347 -0.19 -9.73 -53.27
C GLY A 347 -0.94 -9.15 -52.07
N MET A 348 -2.24 -8.88 -52.21
CA MET A 348 -3.08 -8.45 -51.09
C MET A 348 -3.20 -9.54 -50.02
N THR A 349 -3.38 -10.80 -50.41
CA THR A 349 -3.45 -11.91 -49.45
C THR A 349 -2.14 -12.15 -48.71
N ILE A 350 -1.00 -12.03 -49.38
CA ILE A 350 0.33 -12.13 -48.74
C ILE A 350 0.49 -11.05 -47.68
N THR A 351 0.11 -9.80 -48.00
CA THR A 351 0.19 -8.68 -47.05
C THR A 351 -0.73 -8.90 -45.84
N ALA A 352 -1.92 -9.46 -46.04
CA ALA A 352 -2.82 -9.81 -44.95
C ALA A 352 -2.26 -10.95 -44.09
N ILE A 353 -1.64 -11.97 -44.70
CA ILE A 353 -1.00 -13.08 -43.97
C ILE A 353 0.14 -12.55 -43.09
N THR A 354 1.03 -11.71 -43.63
CA THR A 354 2.13 -11.13 -42.83
C THR A 354 1.61 -10.31 -41.65
N SER A 355 0.52 -9.56 -41.84
CA SER A 355 -0.11 -8.81 -40.75
C SER A 355 -0.64 -9.73 -39.64
N VAL A 356 -1.25 -10.86 -40.00
CA VAL A 356 -1.77 -11.84 -39.04
C VAL A 356 -0.62 -12.58 -38.34
N GLU A 357 0.47 -12.89 -39.05
CA GLU A 357 1.68 -13.47 -38.47
C GLU A 357 2.31 -12.54 -37.43
N ASP A 358 2.38 -11.24 -37.70
CA ASP A 358 2.89 -10.24 -36.74
C ASP A 358 1.98 -10.13 -35.50
N GLU A 359 0.65 -10.13 -35.67
CA GLU A 359 -0.30 -10.15 -34.56
C GLU A 359 -0.15 -11.41 -33.70
N LEU A 360 0.02 -12.58 -34.34
CA LEU A 360 0.21 -13.86 -33.65
C LEU A 360 1.50 -13.83 -32.80
N ASN A 361 2.61 -13.41 -33.39
CA ASN A 361 3.89 -13.29 -32.70
C ASN A 361 3.80 -12.31 -31.51
N LYS A 362 3.03 -11.22 -31.65
CA LYS A 362 2.76 -10.29 -30.57
C LYS A 362 1.96 -10.95 -29.44
N THR A 363 0.91 -11.70 -29.77
CA THR A 363 0.11 -12.40 -28.75
C THR A 363 0.91 -13.47 -28.03
N ASP A 364 1.79 -14.19 -28.72
CA ASP A 364 2.68 -15.18 -28.09
C ASP A 364 3.67 -14.52 -27.11
N ALA A 365 4.20 -13.35 -27.47
CA ALA A 365 5.05 -12.57 -26.57
C ALA A 365 4.28 -12.04 -25.33
N GLU A 366 3.02 -11.65 -25.50
CA GLU A 366 2.16 -11.23 -24.38
C GLU A 366 1.82 -12.41 -23.44
N ILE A 367 1.51 -13.59 -23.98
CA ILE A 367 1.25 -14.81 -23.21
C ILE A 367 2.46 -15.19 -22.36
N THR A 368 3.65 -15.25 -22.96
CA THR A 368 4.88 -15.61 -22.22
C THR A 368 5.21 -14.60 -21.12
N ALA A 369 4.90 -13.31 -21.31
CA ALA A 369 5.05 -12.30 -20.27
C ALA A 369 4.07 -12.48 -19.10
N VAL A 370 2.82 -12.89 -19.38
CA VAL A 370 1.82 -13.19 -18.35
C VAL A 370 2.22 -14.43 -17.56
N GLU A 371 2.69 -15.50 -18.21
CA GLU A 371 3.13 -16.72 -17.54
C GLU A 371 4.30 -16.47 -16.58
N LEU A 372 5.25 -15.61 -16.96
CA LEU A 372 6.35 -15.20 -16.07
C LEU A 372 5.85 -14.44 -14.84
N LYS A 373 4.89 -13.53 -15.00
CA LYS A 373 4.28 -12.79 -13.89
C LYS A 373 3.48 -13.69 -12.97
N GLU A 374 2.68 -14.61 -13.53
CA GLU A 374 1.93 -15.60 -12.74
C GLU A 374 2.88 -16.45 -11.90
N LYS A 375 4.01 -16.89 -12.48
CA LYS A 375 5.01 -17.68 -11.74
C LYS A 375 5.61 -16.90 -10.56
N ASP A 376 5.95 -15.62 -10.75
CA ASP A 376 6.45 -14.74 -9.70
C ASP A 376 5.41 -14.50 -8.59
N GLU A 377 4.14 -14.27 -8.96
CA GLU A 377 3.04 -14.14 -7.99
C GLU A 377 2.79 -15.44 -7.22
N ARG A 378 2.89 -16.59 -7.89
CA ARG A 378 2.73 -17.90 -7.27
C ARG A 378 3.84 -18.23 -6.28
N GLU A 379 5.07 -17.78 -6.56
CA GLU A 379 6.19 -17.87 -5.63
C GLU A 379 5.93 -17.03 -4.37
N LYS A 380 5.45 -15.78 -4.53
CA LYS A 380 5.05 -14.92 -3.41
C LYS A 380 3.91 -15.52 -2.58
N ILE A 381 2.93 -16.15 -3.21
CA ILE A 381 1.85 -16.89 -2.51
C ILE A 381 2.43 -18.05 -1.69
N GLY A 382 3.51 -18.68 -2.15
CA GLY A 382 4.21 -19.74 -1.41
C GLY A 382 4.89 -19.26 -0.12
N ASP A 383 5.31 -18.00 -0.07
CA ASP A 383 5.95 -17.39 1.11
C ASP A 383 4.96 -16.74 2.08
N LEU A 384 3.73 -16.44 1.64
CA LEU A 384 2.68 -15.84 2.47
C LEU A 384 2.40 -16.64 3.77
N PRO A 385 2.35 -17.99 3.78
CA PRO A 385 2.18 -18.75 5.01
C PRO A 385 3.32 -18.56 6.02
N LYS A 386 4.57 -18.38 5.56
CA LYS A 386 5.70 -18.12 6.45
C LYS A 386 5.58 -16.73 7.08
N MET A 387 5.23 -15.73 6.28
CA MET A 387 5.01 -14.37 6.79
C MET A 387 3.85 -14.32 7.81
N ILE A 388 2.78 -15.08 7.56
CA ILE A 388 1.67 -15.20 8.53
C ILE A 388 2.16 -15.88 9.82
N GLN A 389 2.95 -16.95 9.72
CA GLN A 389 3.49 -17.63 10.89
C GLN A 389 4.46 -16.74 11.69
N GLU A 390 5.32 -15.98 11.02
CA GLU A 390 6.22 -15.00 11.65
C GLU A 390 5.42 -13.90 12.38
N ALA A 391 4.37 -13.38 11.74
CA ALA A 391 3.48 -12.38 12.35
C ALA A 391 2.70 -12.94 13.55
N GLU A 392 2.30 -14.22 13.53
CA GLU A 392 1.69 -14.90 14.68
C GLU A 392 2.68 -15.00 15.85
N VAL A 393 3.92 -15.41 15.58
CA VAL A 393 4.98 -15.49 16.61
C VAL A 393 5.28 -14.11 17.20
N GLU A 394 5.42 -13.08 16.37
CA GLU A 394 5.65 -11.70 16.83
C GLU A 394 4.47 -11.16 17.66
N SER A 395 3.23 -11.51 17.27
CA SER A 395 2.03 -11.16 18.05
C SER A 395 2.04 -11.81 19.44
N ASP A 396 2.41 -13.09 19.52
CA ASP A 396 2.45 -13.82 20.79
C ASP A 396 3.61 -13.34 21.69
N GLU A 397 4.75 -12.99 21.10
CA GLU A 397 5.86 -12.37 21.83
C GLU A 397 5.46 -11.00 22.41
N ALA A 398 4.82 -10.15 21.60
CA ALA A 398 4.33 -8.85 22.05
C ALA A 398 3.29 -8.97 23.17
N LYS A 399 2.41 -9.98 23.13
CA LYS A 399 1.48 -10.27 24.23
C LYS A 399 2.21 -10.67 25.51
N SER A 400 3.18 -11.59 25.41
CA SER A 400 4.00 -12.02 26.56
C SER A 400 4.73 -10.84 27.20
N GLN A 401 5.35 -9.96 26.39
CA GLN A 401 6.01 -8.75 26.87
C GLN A 401 5.03 -7.78 27.55
N SER A 402 3.81 -7.62 27.00
CA SER A 402 2.76 -6.80 27.63
C SER A 402 2.30 -7.36 28.97
N GLU A 403 2.15 -8.68 29.08
CA GLU A 403 1.78 -9.35 30.33
C GLU A 403 2.87 -9.20 31.40
N MET A 404 4.14 -9.39 31.03
CA MET A 404 5.28 -9.16 31.94
C MET A 404 5.32 -7.69 32.42
N ALA A 405 5.12 -6.73 31.52
CA ALA A 405 5.08 -5.32 31.89
C ALA A 405 3.93 -4.99 32.85
N ARG A 406 2.76 -5.63 32.67
CA ARG A 406 1.63 -5.50 33.61
C ARG A 406 1.93 -6.09 34.98
N GLN A 407 2.56 -7.26 35.05
CA GLN A 407 2.95 -7.89 36.31
C GLN A 407 3.97 -7.02 37.07
N MET A 408 5.00 -6.51 36.38
CA MET A 408 5.98 -5.59 36.97
C MET A 408 5.33 -4.31 37.49
N LEU A 409 4.36 -3.75 36.77
CA LEU A 409 3.62 -2.57 37.20
C LEU A 409 2.77 -2.84 38.44
N GLU A 410 2.13 -4.00 38.52
CA GLU A 410 1.34 -4.36 39.70
C GLU A 410 2.23 -4.57 40.93
N GLN A 411 3.36 -5.28 40.77
CA GLN A 411 4.35 -5.42 41.84
C GLN A 411 4.88 -4.06 42.32
N ALA A 412 5.21 -3.15 41.39
CA ALA A 412 5.67 -1.81 41.75
C ALA A 412 4.60 -0.98 42.49
N LYS A 413 3.31 -1.19 42.19
CA LYS A 413 2.21 -0.56 42.96
C LYS A 413 2.11 -1.13 44.36
N GLU A 414 2.18 -2.45 44.51
CA GLU A 414 2.15 -3.11 45.82
C GLU A 414 3.31 -2.62 46.70
N GLU A 415 4.52 -2.55 46.14
CA GLU A 415 5.71 -2.01 46.83
C GLU A 415 5.54 -0.53 47.22
N SER A 416 4.94 0.29 46.34
CA SER A 416 4.63 1.70 46.60
C SER A 416 3.58 1.86 47.71
N GLU A 417 2.52 1.05 47.71
CA GLU A 417 1.50 1.06 48.76
C GLU A 417 2.08 0.62 50.10
N GLN A 418 2.95 -0.41 50.11
CA GLN A 418 3.65 -0.86 51.30
C GLN A 418 4.58 0.23 51.84
N ALA A 419 5.34 0.91 50.98
CA ALA A 419 6.20 2.04 51.36
C ALA A 419 5.38 3.22 51.90
N LYS A 420 4.21 3.49 51.33
CA LYS A 420 3.29 4.52 51.83
C LYS A 420 2.74 4.16 53.21
N ALA A 421 2.36 2.91 53.43
CA ALA A 421 1.88 2.44 54.72
C ALA A 421 2.97 2.53 55.80
N SER A 422 4.22 2.18 55.47
CA SER A 422 5.35 2.31 56.40
C SER A 422 5.68 3.77 56.70
N ALA A 423 5.64 4.65 55.69
CA ALA A 423 5.82 6.10 55.87
C ALA A 423 4.76 6.69 56.82
N ASN A 424 3.48 6.38 56.62
CA ASN A 424 2.39 6.84 57.50
C ASN A 424 2.56 6.37 58.96
N SER A 425 3.09 5.16 59.16
CA SER A 425 3.39 4.63 60.50
C SER A 425 4.52 5.41 61.17
N VAL A 426 5.57 5.75 60.43
CA VAL A 426 6.67 6.58 60.93
C VAL A 426 6.20 8.00 61.23
N GLU A 427 5.39 8.60 60.36
CA GLU A 427 4.81 9.93 60.57
C GLU A 427 3.94 9.99 61.84
N SER A 428 3.11 8.96 62.07
CA SER A 428 2.30 8.86 63.28
C SER A 428 3.16 8.76 64.55
N LYS A 429 4.28 8.01 64.49
CA LYS A 429 5.24 7.92 65.61
C LYS A 429 5.95 9.25 65.86
N LEU A 430 6.29 9.99 64.80
CA LEU A 430 6.93 11.30 64.90
C LEU A 430 5.99 12.32 65.55
N LEU A 431 4.72 12.36 65.14
CA LEU A 431 3.70 13.22 65.77
C LEU A 431 3.48 12.89 67.25
N ALA A 432 3.55 11.61 67.63
CA ALA A 432 3.50 11.22 69.04
C ALA A 432 4.70 11.75 69.82
N ALA A 433 5.92 11.58 69.29
CA ALA A 433 7.15 12.08 69.91
C ALA A 433 7.16 13.63 70.03
N GLU A 434 6.64 14.35 69.03
CA GLU A 434 6.50 15.82 69.09
C GLU A 434 5.58 16.27 70.22
N LYS A 435 4.43 15.60 70.41
CA LYS A 435 3.52 15.87 71.53
C LYS A 435 4.15 15.56 72.88
N ASP A 436 4.92 14.48 72.97
CA ASP A 436 5.66 14.13 74.20
C ASP A 436 6.72 15.18 74.52
N ILE A 437 7.43 15.70 73.51
CA ILE A 437 8.39 16.82 73.67
C ILE A 437 7.68 18.10 74.13
N GLU A 438 6.51 18.42 73.56
CA GLU A 438 5.74 19.58 73.97
C GLU A 438 5.22 19.45 75.40
N ALA A 439 4.73 18.26 75.78
CA ALA A 439 4.33 17.95 77.15
C ALA A 439 5.51 18.06 78.13
N ALA A 440 6.69 17.56 77.75
CA ALA A 440 7.91 17.69 78.54
C ALA A 440 8.32 19.17 78.73
N LYS A 441 8.28 19.99 77.66
CA LYS A 441 8.53 21.44 77.73
C LYS A 441 7.51 22.19 78.58
N ALA A 442 6.24 21.79 78.53
CA ALA A 442 5.20 22.37 79.39
C ALA A 442 5.45 22.01 80.86
N SER A 443 5.81 20.76 81.15
CA SER A 443 6.20 20.30 82.49
C SER A 443 7.44 21.04 83.00
N GLU A 444 8.44 21.27 82.14
CA GLU A 444 9.64 22.06 82.46
C GLU A 444 9.26 23.50 82.86
N LYS A 445 8.41 24.17 82.08
CA LYS A 445 7.92 25.52 82.40
C LYS A 445 7.16 25.56 83.73
N LEU A 446 6.31 24.56 83.99
CA LEU A 446 5.59 24.44 85.27
C LEU A 446 6.56 24.24 86.44
N ALA A 447 7.57 23.39 86.28
CA ALA A 447 8.61 23.20 87.29
C ALA A 447 9.39 24.50 87.55
N LEU A 448 9.79 25.23 86.51
CA LEU A 448 10.46 26.53 86.63
C LEU A 448 9.57 27.58 87.33
N ALA A 449 8.27 27.60 87.02
CA ALA A 449 7.31 28.49 87.68
C ALA A 449 7.13 28.12 89.16
N ALA A 450 7.06 26.82 89.49
CA ALA A 450 6.99 26.35 90.87
C ALA A 450 8.26 26.70 91.66
N ILE A 451 9.45 26.54 91.06
CA ILE A 451 10.73 26.97 91.66
C ILE A 451 10.72 28.48 91.92
N SER A 452 10.27 29.28 90.96
CA SER A 452 10.19 30.74 91.10
C SER A 452 9.18 31.16 92.19
N ALA A 453 8.01 30.51 92.24
CA ALA A 453 7.00 30.75 93.27
C ALA A 453 7.48 30.34 94.67
N LEU A 454 8.23 29.23 94.79
CA LEU A 454 8.87 28.85 96.05
C LEU A 454 9.90 29.90 96.49
N ALA A 455 10.76 30.37 95.59
CA ALA A 455 11.73 31.41 95.86
C ALA A 455 11.09 32.77 96.23
N GLU A 456 9.90 33.06 95.71
CA GLU A 456 9.14 34.28 96.03
C GLU A 456 8.33 34.12 97.33
N SER A 457 7.84 32.92 97.64
CA SER A 457 7.22 32.60 98.94
C SER A 457 8.23 32.59 100.09
N GLN A 458 9.51 32.26 99.82
CA GLN A 458 10.64 32.44 100.74
C GLN A 458 10.91 33.92 101.07
N LYS A 459 10.33 34.89 100.34
CA LYS A 459 10.47 36.33 100.63
C LYS A 459 9.34 36.92 101.48
N ILE A 460 8.25 36.18 101.76
CA ILE A 460 7.05 36.74 102.40
C ILE A 460 6.79 36.21 103.82
N ASP A 461 7.48 35.15 104.28
CA ASP A 461 7.42 34.75 105.69
C ASP A 461 8.78 34.82 106.41
N SER A 462 8.75 35.61 107.48
CA SER A 462 9.71 35.70 108.61
C SER A 462 10.97 36.56 108.46
N GLN A 463 10.92 37.71 109.16
CA GLN A 463 12.02 38.06 110.07
C GLN A 463 12.34 36.85 110.96
N ASP A 464 13.42 36.13 110.67
CA ASP A 464 14.41 35.66 111.65
C ASP A 464 15.49 34.80 110.96
N SER A 465 16.74 35.24 111.04
CA SER A 465 18.00 34.53 110.74
C SER A 465 18.21 33.93 109.33
N PRO A 466 19.47 33.86 108.85
CA PRO A 466 19.77 33.34 107.53
C PRO A 466 19.64 31.81 107.56
N GLU A 467 18.53 31.28 107.06
CA GLU A 467 18.45 29.85 106.76
C GLU A 467 19.19 29.61 105.44
N GLU A 468 20.52 29.63 105.56
CA GLU A 468 21.40 28.81 104.76
C GLU A 468 20.79 27.40 104.76
N VAL A 469 20.13 27.01 103.66
CA VAL A 469 19.57 25.67 103.47
C VAL A 469 20.76 24.71 103.45
N THR A 470 21.18 24.36 104.66
CA THR A 470 22.18 23.36 104.93
C THR A 470 21.46 22.04 104.70
N LEU A 471 21.52 21.57 103.45
CA LEU A 471 21.32 20.16 103.17
C LEU A 471 22.20 19.41 104.16
N THR A 472 21.58 18.68 105.07
CA THR A 472 22.37 17.84 105.97
C THR A 472 23.18 16.89 105.07
N LEU A 473 24.40 16.58 105.48
CA LEU A 473 25.28 15.73 104.67
C LEU A 473 24.55 14.42 104.28
N GLU A 474 23.70 13.92 105.18
CA GLU A 474 22.84 12.76 105.00
C GLU A 474 21.78 12.96 103.90
N ASP A 475 21.07 14.08 103.87
CA ASP A 475 20.09 14.39 102.83
C ASP A 475 20.72 14.54 101.43
N TYR A 476 21.94 15.10 101.35
CA TYR A 476 22.69 15.19 100.09
C TYR A 476 23.09 13.80 99.60
N TYR A 477 23.58 12.93 100.50
CA TYR A 477 23.90 11.56 100.14
C TYR A 477 22.68 10.76 99.71
N ASP A 478 21.52 10.94 100.35
CA ASP A 478 20.28 10.26 100.00
C ASP A 478 19.73 10.70 98.64
N LEU A 479 19.83 12.00 98.32
CA LEU A 479 19.39 12.51 97.02
C LEU A 479 20.37 12.11 95.91
N SER A 480 21.68 12.17 96.17
CA SER A 480 22.71 11.72 95.24
C SER A 480 22.61 10.22 94.97
N LYS A 481 22.33 9.41 96.00
CA LYS A 481 22.08 7.97 95.86
C LYS A 481 20.85 7.70 95.00
N ARG A 482 19.73 8.38 95.25
CA ARG A 482 18.51 8.24 94.43
C ARG A 482 18.71 8.67 92.98
N ALA A 483 19.46 9.74 92.73
CA ALA A 483 19.81 10.16 91.37
C ALA A 483 20.69 9.12 90.67
N HIS A 484 21.64 8.52 91.39
CA HIS A 484 22.48 7.45 90.86
C HIS A 484 21.69 6.17 90.56
N GLU A 485 20.79 5.75 91.46
CA GLU A 485 19.90 4.60 91.25
C GLU A 485 18.98 4.81 90.03
N ALA A 486 18.42 6.01 89.85
CA ALA A 486 17.61 6.34 88.68
C ALA A 486 18.44 6.34 87.37
N GLN A 487 19.70 6.78 87.44
CA GLN A 487 20.62 6.74 86.31
C GLN A 487 21.01 5.30 85.96
N GLU A 488 21.25 4.43 86.95
CA GLU A 488 21.49 3.01 86.72
C GLU A 488 20.28 2.31 86.10
N GLU A 489 19.06 2.62 86.55
CA GLU A 489 17.84 2.07 85.97
C GLU A 489 17.64 2.54 84.51
N ALA A 490 17.92 3.81 84.21
CA ALA A 490 17.89 4.33 82.85
C ALA A 490 18.95 3.67 81.96
N ASN A 491 20.16 3.49 82.46
CA ASN A 491 21.24 2.81 81.74
C ASN A 491 20.91 1.33 81.46
N LEU A 492 20.27 0.64 82.41
CA LEU A 492 19.78 -0.73 82.20
C LEU A 492 18.73 -0.80 81.09
N LYS A 493 17.77 0.13 81.06
CA LYS A 493 16.76 0.20 79.99
C LYS A 493 17.37 0.50 78.63
N ILE A 494 18.38 1.37 78.57
CA ILE A 494 19.13 1.64 77.33
C ILE A 494 19.88 0.39 76.87
N ALA A 495 20.54 -0.32 77.79
CA ALA A 495 21.26 -1.55 77.47
C ALA A 495 20.32 -2.66 76.95
N GLU A 496 19.13 -2.80 77.54
CA GLU A 496 18.11 -3.75 77.07
C GLU A 496 17.60 -3.38 75.66
N ALA A 497 17.31 -2.10 75.42
CA ALA A 497 16.91 -1.61 74.10
C ALA A 497 18.01 -1.81 73.04
N MET A 498 19.27 -1.55 73.39
CA MET A 498 20.42 -1.82 72.51
C MET A 498 20.56 -3.31 72.21
N SER A 499 20.38 -4.19 73.21
CA SER A 499 20.41 -5.64 73.01
C SER A 499 19.32 -6.11 72.04
N GLU A 500 18.12 -5.54 72.12
CA GLU A 500 17.03 -5.89 71.20
C GLU A 500 17.28 -5.39 69.77
N ILE A 501 17.87 -4.19 69.63
CA ILE A 501 18.33 -3.67 68.33
C ILE A 501 19.38 -4.59 67.72
N ASP A 502 20.35 -5.07 68.51
CA ASP A 502 21.41 -5.94 68.01
C ASP A 502 20.86 -7.30 67.55
N LYS A 503 19.89 -7.90 68.28
CA LYS A 503 19.19 -9.11 67.83
C LYS A 503 18.42 -8.87 66.53
N SER A 504 17.73 -7.73 66.40
CA SER A 504 17.01 -7.38 65.18
C SER A 504 17.97 -7.25 64.00
N LYS A 505 19.10 -6.55 64.17
CA LYS A 505 20.14 -6.41 63.14
C LYS A 505 20.74 -7.75 62.73
N GLU A 506 20.98 -8.65 63.69
CA GLU A 506 21.48 -9.99 63.37
C GLU A 506 20.45 -10.79 62.54
N SER A 507 19.16 -10.71 62.89
CA SER A 507 18.08 -11.36 62.14
C SER A 507 17.94 -10.79 60.72
N GLU A 508 18.08 -9.47 60.55
CA GLU A 508 18.09 -8.79 59.26
C GLU A 508 19.27 -9.26 58.41
N MET A 509 20.48 -9.30 58.97
CA MET A 509 21.68 -9.81 58.28
C MET A 509 21.53 -11.28 57.84
N ILE A 510 20.90 -12.13 58.65
CA ILE A 510 20.61 -13.52 58.27
C ILE A 510 19.62 -13.55 57.10
N SER A 511 18.57 -12.74 57.14
CA SER A 511 17.58 -12.67 56.06
C SER A 511 18.19 -12.18 54.74
N LEU A 512 19.07 -11.18 54.80
CA LEU A 512 19.75 -10.61 53.65
C LEU A 512 20.72 -11.61 53.02
N ARG A 513 21.47 -12.37 53.84
CA ARG A 513 22.32 -13.47 53.35
C ARG A 513 21.51 -14.56 52.65
N LYS A 514 20.34 -14.93 53.19
CA LYS A 514 19.45 -15.90 52.53
C LYS A 514 18.93 -15.37 51.19
N LEU A 515 18.54 -14.10 51.13
CA LEU A 515 18.10 -13.46 49.89
C LEU A 515 19.22 -13.46 48.83
N GLN A 516 20.45 -13.12 49.24
CA GLN A 516 21.61 -13.13 48.34
C GLN A 516 21.92 -14.54 47.81
N ALA A 517 21.81 -15.57 48.66
CA ALA A 517 21.99 -16.96 48.25
C ALA A 517 20.91 -17.40 47.24
N LEU A 518 19.64 -17.10 47.50
CA LEU A 518 18.54 -17.40 46.57
C LEU A 518 18.70 -16.66 45.24
N SER A 519 19.17 -15.41 45.27
CA SER A 519 19.46 -14.65 44.05
C SER A 519 20.58 -15.33 43.24
N HIS A 520 21.66 -15.78 43.88
CA HIS A 520 22.70 -16.55 43.19
C HIS A 520 22.18 -17.87 42.60
N GLU A 521 21.35 -18.61 43.33
CA GLU A 521 20.72 -19.83 42.82
C GLU A 521 19.81 -19.55 41.62
N MET A 522 19.05 -18.45 41.66
CA MET A 522 18.20 -18.03 40.54
C MET A 522 19.02 -17.71 39.28
N TYR A 523 20.14 -16.99 39.43
CA TYR A 523 21.05 -16.72 38.31
C TYR A 523 21.66 -18.00 37.75
N ALA A 524 22.12 -18.92 38.61
CA ALA A 524 22.64 -20.21 38.16
C ALA A 524 21.58 -21.02 37.39
N LYS A 525 20.32 -21.02 37.85
CA LYS A 525 19.22 -21.67 37.14
C LYS A 525 18.85 -21.01 35.83
N LYS A 526 18.97 -19.68 35.74
CA LYS A 526 18.80 -18.96 34.49
C LYS A 526 19.88 -19.33 33.49
N ASP A 527 21.15 -19.36 33.90
CA ASP A 527 22.26 -19.74 33.03
C ASP A 527 22.11 -21.21 32.56
N GLU A 528 21.71 -22.12 33.46
CA GLU A 528 21.39 -23.52 33.08
C GLU A 528 20.25 -23.59 32.03
N LEU A 529 19.22 -22.76 32.17
CA LEU A 529 18.10 -22.71 31.23
C LEU A 529 18.54 -22.16 29.87
N ASP A 530 19.33 -21.10 29.83
CA ASP A 530 19.82 -20.50 28.59
C ASP A 530 20.70 -21.49 27.81
N VAL A 531 21.53 -22.27 28.50
CA VAL A 531 22.32 -23.35 27.89
C VAL A 531 21.39 -24.44 27.33
N ALA A 532 20.39 -24.88 28.10
CA ALA A 532 19.45 -25.92 27.65
C ALA A 532 18.61 -25.47 26.44
N LEU A 533 18.21 -24.19 26.40
CA LEU A 533 17.52 -23.60 25.25
C LEU A 533 18.41 -23.60 24.02
N HIS A 534 19.66 -23.16 24.15
CA HIS A 534 20.60 -23.16 23.03
C HIS A 534 20.88 -24.57 22.50
N GLU A 535 21.02 -25.56 23.37
CA GLU A 535 21.16 -26.97 22.96
C GLU A 535 19.89 -27.49 22.24
N ALA A 536 18.70 -27.09 22.68
CA ALA A 536 17.44 -27.45 22.03
C ALA A 536 17.32 -26.82 20.63
N GLU A 537 17.71 -25.55 20.49
CA GLU A 537 17.76 -24.86 19.19
C GLU A 537 18.72 -25.56 18.23
N GLN A 538 19.95 -25.86 18.66
CA GLN A 538 20.92 -26.60 17.85
C GLN A 538 20.39 -27.98 17.43
N ALA A 539 19.70 -28.69 18.34
CA ALA A 539 19.08 -29.97 18.02
C ALA A 539 17.96 -29.83 16.98
N GLN A 540 17.15 -28.76 17.05
CA GLN A 540 16.11 -28.47 16.08
C GLN A 540 16.68 -28.09 14.71
N GLU A 541 17.72 -27.26 14.67
CA GLU A 541 18.45 -26.94 13.44
C GLU A 541 19.04 -28.20 12.80
N GLY A 542 19.71 -29.04 13.60
CA GLY A 542 20.23 -30.33 13.15
C GLY A 542 19.13 -31.24 12.59
N LYS A 543 17.97 -31.32 13.25
CA LYS A 543 16.80 -32.06 12.76
C LYS A 543 16.33 -31.52 11.40
N LEU A 544 16.19 -30.20 11.27
CA LEU A 544 15.77 -29.56 10.01
C LEU A 544 16.77 -29.81 8.88
N ALA A 545 18.07 -29.76 9.16
CA ALA A 545 19.11 -30.08 8.19
C ALA A 545 18.99 -31.51 7.66
N VAL A 546 18.82 -32.49 8.57
CA VAL A 546 18.61 -33.91 8.18
C VAL A 546 17.31 -34.09 7.39
N GLU A 547 16.23 -33.40 7.77
CA GLU A 547 14.97 -33.44 7.01
C GLU A 547 15.13 -32.87 5.59
N GLN A 548 15.89 -31.79 5.43
CA GLN A 548 16.19 -31.21 4.11
C GLN A 548 17.00 -32.17 3.24
N GLU A 549 18.02 -32.83 3.80
CA GLU A 549 18.78 -33.86 3.09
C GLU A 549 17.91 -35.06 2.69
N LEU A 550 17.03 -35.52 3.58
CA LEU A 550 16.06 -36.57 3.27
C LEU A 550 15.10 -36.17 2.15
N ARG A 551 14.64 -34.92 2.11
CA ARG A 551 13.80 -34.41 1.01
C ARG A 551 14.56 -34.41 -0.32
N LYS A 552 15.82 -33.95 -0.33
CA LYS A 552 16.68 -33.99 -1.52
C LYS A 552 16.91 -35.43 -1.99
N TRP A 553 17.26 -36.32 -1.08
CA TRP A 553 17.49 -37.74 -1.37
C TRP A 553 16.23 -38.42 -1.95
N ARG A 554 15.05 -38.16 -1.38
CA ARG A 554 13.77 -38.65 -1.92
C ARG A 554 13.50 -38.13 -3.33
N ALA A 555 13.76 -36.84 -3.58
CA ALA A 555 13.57 -36.22 -4.89
C ALA A 555 14.51 -36.83 -5.95
N GLU A 556 15.79 -37.02 -5.61
CA GLU A 556 16.76 -37.70 -6.50
C GLU A 556 16.36 -39.14 -6.78
N HIS A 557 15.93 -39.89 -5.76
CA HIS A 557 15.52 -41.27 -5.92
C HIS A 557 14.26 -41.40 -6.80
N GLU A 558 13.30 -40.48 -6.64
CA GLU A 558 12.11 -40.40 -7.49
C GLU A 558 12.47 -40.09 -8.95
N GLN A 559 13.41 -39.16 -9.18
CA GLN A 559 13.91 -38.88 -10.53
C GLN A 559 14.61 -40.09 -11.17
N ARG A 560 15.45 -40.81 -10.41
CA ARG A 560 16.11 -42.05 -10.89
C ARG A 560 15.08 -43.14 -11.22
N ARG A 561 14.02 -43.29 -10.43
CA ARG A 561 12.92 -44.21 -10.70
C ARG A 561 12.22 -43.89 -12.02
N LYS A 562 11.85 -42.62 -12.22
CA LYS A 562 11.21 -42.15 -13.46
C LYS A 562 12.10 -42.37 -14.69
N ALA A 563 13.41 -42.17 -14.55
CA ALA A 563 14.37 -42.45 -15.62
C ALA A 563 14.49 -43.95 -15.95
N ALA A 564 14.38 -44.83 -14.94
CA ALA A 564 14.39 -46.27 -15.13
C ALA A 564 13.07 -46.83 -15.71
N ASP A 565 11.93 -46.22 -15.37
CA ASP A 565 10.61 -46.58 -15.92
C ASP A 565 10.40 -46.08 -17.38
N SER A 566 11.32 -45.25 -17.89
CA SER A 566 11.29 -44.68 -19.25
C SER A 566 12.23 -45.39 -20.25
N LEU A 567 12.85 -46.50 -19.82
CA LEU A 567 13.68 -47.43 -20.62
C LEU A 567 12.94 -48.76 -20.75
#